data_AF-W8YQ29-F1
#
_entry.id   AF-W8YQ29-F1
#
_cell.length_a   1.000
_cell.length_b   1.000
_cell.length_c   1.000
_cell.angle_alpha   90.00
_cell.angle_beta   90.00
_cell.angle_gamma   90.00
#
_symmetry.space_group_name_H-M   'P 1'
#
loop_
_entity.id
_entity.type
_entity.pdbx_description
1 polymer ?
#
loop_
_entity_poly.entity_id
_entity_poly.type
_entity_poly.pdbx_seq_one_letter_code
_entity_poly.pdbx_strand_id
1 'polypeptide(L)'
;MRPVPGECCGPCRGSGVFRSRIGGTSRSLAGGAVRPTRICRLEGARAVIEPLGPGTHSWLVTLDKAGRTAGYMIISARQPNGYSLGEYGAGSYPLYSSALLQKKLKEQNVAAAEMSRLYASPAAAVWRIVSRDREVLYADAWTGEILPLSDGDWAKQLKALSSSDASASENEKKTTLALSSSSAVPPTKTAVAYARTLRSSDPMQRLSWLLSKPIGSPTPGSLSSILKSGRPLDYASELYGGKVLQVWQAAGLHRWTTGQAYASFVNTESAAKRYITLEQALLAGHFYRV
;
A
#
# COMPACT_ATOMS: atom_id res chain seq x y z
N MET A 1 -18.17 -47.94 -13.59
CA MET A 1 -18.63 -46.71 -14.29
C MET A 1 -19.63 -45.99 -13.39
N ARG A 2 -19.51 -44.66 -13.33
CA ARG A 2 -20.32 -43.64 -12.61
C ARG A 2 -21.67 -44.06 -11.99
N PRO A 3 -22.00 -43.54 -10.80
CA PRO A 3 -23.34 -43.10 -10.49
C PRO A 3 -23.46 -41.56 -10.56
N VAL A 4 -24.63 -41.09 -10.97
CA VAL A 4 -25.13 -39.69 -10.90
C VAL A 4 -26.44 -39.77 -10.07
N PRO A 5 -26.94 -38.70 -9.43
CA PRO A 5 -27.07 -38.63 -7.98
C PRO A 5 -28.53 -38.65 -7.50
N GLY A 6 -28.74 -39.12 -6.27
CA GLY A 6 -29.98 -38.94 -5.53
C GLY A 6 -29.97 -37.63 -4.75
N GLU A 7 -31.05 -36.86 -4.90
CA GLU A 7 -31.45 -35.76 -4.01
C GLU A 7 -31.69 -36.27 -2.58
N CYS A 8 -31.49 -35.40 -1.57
CA CYS A 8 -32.43 -35.25 -0.45
C CYS A 8 -32.06 -34.07 0.49
N CYS A 9 -33.06 -33.21 0.68
CA CYS A 9 -33.54 -32.62 1.94
C CYS A 9 -32.63 -31.83 2.91
N GLY A 10 -32.96 -30.53 3.05
CA GLY A 10 -33.63 -30.02 4.25
C GLY A 10 -32.80 -29.48 5.44
N PRO A 11 -33.36 -28.57 6.27
CA PRO A 11 -32.59 -27.51 6.93
C PRO A 11 -32.46 -27.65 8.46
N CYS A 12 -31.44 -27.02 9.06
CA CYS A 12 -31.43 -26.69 10.50
C CYS A 12 -30.80 -25.32 10.78
N ARG A 13 -31.49 -24.56 11.62
CA ARG A 13 -31.23 -23.18 12.06
C ARG A 13 -30.05 -23.08 13.03
N GLY A 14 -29.38 -21.93 13.00
CA GLY A 14 -28.51 -21.43 14.06
C GLY A 14 -28.47 -19.90 14.03
N SER A 15 -29.03 -19.27 15.06
CA SER A 15 -28.92 -17.87 15.49
C SER A 15 -27.52 -17.26 15.32
N GLY A 16 -27.29 -15.96 15.08
CA GLY A 16 -28.14 -14.79 15.01
C GLY A 16 -27.26 -13.54 14.81
N VAL A 17 -27.91 -12.44 14.42
CA VAL A 17 -27.44 -11.05 14.42
C VAL A 17 -26.49 -10.61 13.29
N PHE A 18 -26.91 -9.53 12.62
CA PHE A 18 -26.21 -8.74 11.59
C PHE A 18 -26.38 -9.15 10.10
N ARG A 19 -27.62 -9.13 9.60
CA ARG A 19 -27.92 -8.90 8.18
C ARG A 19 -29.12 -7.97 8.01
N SER A 20 -28.91 -6.87 7.28
CA SER A 20 -29.86 -5.92 6.64
C SER A 20 -29.27 -4.51 6.81
N ARG A 21 -28.85 -3.75 5.80
CA ARG A 21 -29.59 -3.35 4.59
C ARG A 21 -28.62 -3.03 3.44
N ILE A 22 -28.64 -3.78 2.34
CA ILE A 22 -28.42 -3.24 0.99
C ILE A 22 -29.30 -4.06 0.05
N GLY A 23 -30.53 -3.61 -0.15
CA GLY A 23 -31.42 -4.08 -1.21
C GLY A 23 -32.14 -2.84 -1.73
N GLY A 24 -31.92 -2.49 -3.00
CA GLY A 24 -32.51 -1.28 -3.56
C GLY A 24 -31.95 -0.87 -4.91
N THR A 25 -32.50 -1.49 -5.95
CA THR A 25 -32.82 -0.92 -7.27
C THR A 25 -31.68 -0.46 -8.20
N SER A 26 -31.46 -1.27 -9.23
CA SER A 26 -30.83 -0.88 -10.49
C SER A 26 -31.67 0.18 -11.21
N ARG A 27 -31.11 1.37 -11.45
CA ARG A 27 -31.49 2.21 -12.58
C ARG A 27 -30.24 2.73 -13.28
N SER A 28 -30.25 2.52 -14.58
CA SER A 28 -29.32 3.04 -15.57
C SER A 28 -29.11 4.55 -15.41
N LEU A 29 -27.85 4.97 -15.37
CA LEU A 29 -27.44 6.32 -15.76
C LEU A 29 -26.28 6.17 -16.74
N ALA A 30 -26.65 6.22 -18.02
CA ALA A 30 -25.74 6.53 -19.11
C ALA A 30 -25.33 8.01 -18.97
N GLY A 31 -24.02 8.23 -18.84
CA GLY A 31 -23.42 9.56 -18.75
C GLY A 31 -21.92 9.41 -18.56
N GLY A 32 -21.13 9.86 -19.54
CA GLY A 32 -19.73 9.52 -19.74
C GLY A 32 -18.82 9.88 -18.56
N ALA A 33 -18.57 8.91 -17.69
CA ALA A 33 -17.45 8.91 -16.75
C ALA A 33 -16.53 7.75 -17.11
N VAL A 34 -15.29 8.06 -17.50
CA VAL A 34 -14.24 7.06 -17.68
C VAL A 34 -14.02 6.38 -16.33
N ARG A 35 -14.67 5.24 -16.11
CA ARG A 35 -14.47 4.42 -14.92
C ARG A 35 -13.02 3.94 -14.92
N PRO A 36 -12.23 4.16 -13.86
CA PRO A 36 -10.92 3.52 -13.76
C PRO A 36 -11.12 2.00 -13.77
N THR A 37 -10.79 1.39 -14.90
CA THR A 37 -11.20 0.02 -15.29
C THR A 37 -10.72 -1.07 -14.33
N ARG A 38 -9.73 -0.77 -13.48
CA ARG A 38 -9.12 -1.74 -12.56
C ARG A 38 -9.78 -1.81 -11.18
N ILE A 39 -10.33 -0.71 -10.64
CA ILE A 39 -10.96 -0.71 -9.30
C ILE A 39 -12.36 -1.34 -9.35
N CYS A 40 -13.09 -1.20 -10.47
CA CYS A 40 -14.36 -1.91 -10.68
C CYS A 40 -14.20 -3.45 -10.63
N ARG A 41 -12.97 -3.96 -10.81
CA ARG A 41 -12.68 -5.40 -10.74
C ARG A 41 -12.82 -5.96 -9.32
N LEU A 42 -12.83 -5.12 -8.29
CA LEU A 42 -12.89 -5.51 -6.87
C LEU A 42 -14.32 -5.74 -6.36
N GLU A 43 -15.35 -5.43 -7.15
CA GLU A 43 -16.74 -5.67 -6.75
C GLU A 43 -16.99 -7.18 -6.56
N GLY A 44 -17.57 -7.56 -5.42
CA GLY A 44 -17.77 -8.96 -5.04
C GLY A 44 -16.52 -9.67 -4.50
N ALA A 45 -15.40 -8.96 -4.27
CA ALA A 45 -14.24 -9.53 -3.60
C ALA A 45 -14.50 -9.75 -2.10
N ARG A 46 -13.98 -10.84 -1.55
CA ARG A 46 -13.93 -11.12 -0.11
C ARG A 46 -12.73 -10.39 0.50
N ALA A 47 -12.95 -9.68 1.60
CA ALA A 47 -11.87 -9.07 2.36
C ALA A 47 -11.31 -10.06 3.40
N VAL A 48 -10.00 -10.20 3.45
CA VAL A 48 -9.25 -10.90 4.51
C VAL A 48 -8.44 -9.85 5.26
N ILE A 49 -8.63 -9.75 6.57
CA ILE A 49 -8.04 -8.70 7.40
C ILE A 49 -7.03 -9.33 8.35
N GLU A 50 -5.79 -8.85 8.31
CA GLU A 50 -4.68 -9.35 9.13
C GLU A 50 -3.97 -8.17 9.81
N PRO A 51 -3.55 -8.28 11.08
CA PRO A 51 -2.78 -7.24 11.74
C PRO A 51 -1.37 -7.14 11.15
N LEU A 52 -0.82 -5.92 11.08
CA LEU A 52 0.54 -5.64 10.56
C LEU A 52 1.64 -5.65 11.63
N GLY A 53 1.32 -6.16 12.81
CA GLY A 53 2.24 -6.28 13.94
C GLY A 53 1.71 -5.60 15.20
N PRO A 54 2.24 -5.98 16.37
CA PRO A 54 1.80 -5.46 17.66
C PRO A 54 1.99 -3.93 17.73
N GLY A 55 1.03 -3.22 18.34
CA GLY A 55 1.12 -1.78 18.62
C GLY A 55 0.92 -0.83 17.42
N THR A 56 0.91 -1.33 16.19
CA THR A 56 0.78 -0.50 14.97
C THR A 56 -0.61 0.08 14.74
N HIS A 57 -1.64 -0.50 15.38
CA HIS A 57 -3.06 -0.23 15.12
C HIS A 57 -3.37 -0.17 13.61
N SER A 58 -2.73 -1.04 12.84
CA SER A 58 -2.77 -1.07 11.39
C SER A 58 -3.03 -2.50 10.88
N TRP A 59 -3.78 -2.59 9.79
CA TRP A 59 -4.24 -3.86 9.22
C TRP A 59 -3.94 -3.91 7.72
N LEU A 60 -3.49 -5.08 7.28
CA LEU A 60 -3.50 -5.48 5.88
C LEU A 60 -4.87 -6.05 5.56
N VAL A 61 -5.54 -5.43 4.60
CA VAL A 61 -6.79 -5.93 4.03
C VAL A 61 -6.49 -6.46 2.64
N THR A 62 -6.48 -7.78 2.48
CA THR A 62 -6.32 -8.44 1.18
C THR A 62 -7.70 -8.63 0.54
N LEU A 63 -7.84 -8.24 -0.72
CA LEU A 63 -9.07 -8.40 -1.49
C LEU A 63 -8.93 -9.63 -2.39
N ASP A 64 -9.66 -10.70 -2.05
CA ASP A 64 -9.70 -11.94 -2.81
C ASP A 64 -10.93 -11.99 -3.71
N LYS A 65 -10.75 -12.30 -5.00
CA LYS A 65 -11.84 -12.53 -5.93
C LYS A 65 -11.67 -13.87 -6.62
N ALA A 66 -12.60 -14.78 -6.34
CA ALA A 66 -12.58 -16.15 -6.86
C ALA A 66 -11.26 -16.90 -6.56
N GLY A 67 -10.76 -16.78 -5.33
CA GLY A 67 -9.54 -17.46 -4.88
C GLY A 67 -8.24 -16.86 -5.41
N ARG A 68 -8.30 -15.66 -5.99
CA ARG A 68 -7.13 -14.91 -6.45
C ARG A 68 -7.11 -13.53 -5.82
N THR A 69 -5.94 -13.11 -5.36
CA THR A 69 -5.73 -11.73 -4.92
C THR A 69 -6.03 -10.76 -6.06
N ALA A 70 -6.90 -9.80 -5.80
CA ALA A 70 -7.28 -8.74 -6.72
C ALA A 70 -6.66 -7.38 -6.32
N GLY A 71 -6.30 -7.22 -5.05
CA GLY A 71 -5.62 -6.05 -4.52
C GLY A 71 -5.46 -6.14 -3.01
N TYR A 72 -4.98 -5.07 -2.40
CA TYR A 72 -4.89 -4.93 -0.95
C TYR A 72 -5.03 -3.47 -0.53
N MET A 73 -5.28 -3.26 0.76
CA MET A 73 -5.29 -1.96 1.42
C MET A 73 -4.52 -2.06 2.75
N ILE A 74 -3.84 -0.99 3.12
CA ILE A 74 -3.29 -0.79 4.45
C ILE A 74 -4.14 0.27 5.13
N ILE A 75 -4.84 -0.14 6.19
CA ILE A 75 -5.73 0.73 6.96
C ILE A 75 -5.15 0.89 8.35
N SER A 76 -5.07 2.12 8.83
CA SER A 76 -4.58 2.45 10.18
C SER A 76 -5.68 3.13 10.98
N ALA A 77 -5.70 2.89 12.30
CA ALA A 77 -6.56 3.64 13.19
C ALA A 77 -6.11 5.12 13.24
N ARG A 78 -7.07 6.04 13.24
CA ARG A 78 -6.86 7.47 13.49
C ARG A 78 -7.36 7.80 14.90
N GLN A 79 -6.56 8.52 15.68
CA GLN A 79 -6.99 9.03 16.99
C GLN A 79 -7.70 10.39 16.82
N PRO A 80 -8.71 10.73 17.65
CA PRO A 80 -9.30 9.91 18.72
C PRO A 80 -10.26 8.82 18.21
N ASN A 81 -10.70 8.88 16.95
CA ASN A 81 -11.57 7.90 16.33
C ASN A 81 -11.40 7.88 14.80
N GLY A 82 -11.74 6.74 14.19
CA GLY A 82 -11.79 6.56 12.75
C GLY A 82 -10.63 5.74 12.17
N TYR A 83 -10.63 5.65 10.85
CA TYR A 83 -9.64 4.90 10.09
C TYR A 83 -9.12 5.74 8.93
N SER A 84 -7.84 5.60 8.63
CA SER A 84 -7.22 6.19 7.46
C SER A 84 -6.73 5.10 6.50
N LEU A 85 -6.87 5.38 5.21
CA LEU A 85 -6.25 4.58 4.16
C LEU A 85 -4.83 5.11 3.93
N GLY A 86 -3.81 4.37 4.36
CA GLY A 86 -2.42 4.74 4.12
C GLY A 86 -1.98 4.40 2.71
N GLU A 87 -2.23 3.17 2.30
CA GLU A 87 -1.76 2.62 1.04
C GLU A 87 -2.78 1.64 0.48
N TYR A 88 -2.82 1.49 -0.85
CA TYR A 88 -3.51 0.35 -1.46
C TYR A 88 -2.78 -0.08 -2.73
N GLY A 89 -3.02 -1.30 -3.16
CA GLY A 89 -2.49 -1.81 -4.42
C GLY A 89 -3.53 -2.59 -5.18
N ALA A 90 -3.36 -2.62 -6.50
CA ALA A 90 -4.20 -3.41 -7.39
C ALA A 90 -3.34 -4.41 -8.15
N GLY A 91 -3.82 -5.65 -8.23
CA GLY A 91 -3.10 -6.75 -8.89
C GLY A 91 -3.05 -8.01 -8.04
N SER A 92 -2.40 -9.03 -8.61
CA SER A 92 -2.30 -10.37 -8.03
C SER A 92 -1.23 -10.53 -6.95
N TYR A 93 -0.37 -9.53 -6.78
CA TYR A 93 0.72 -9.54 -5.81
C TYR A 93 0.49 -8.43 -4.77
N PRO A 94 0.01 -8.79 -3.56
CA PRO A 94 -0.13 -7.82 -2.49
C PRO A 94 1.24 -7.42 -1.93
N LEU A 95 1.27 -6.33 -1.14
CA LEU A 95 2.50 -5.87 -0.48
C LEU A 95 3.21 -6.99 0.28
N TYR A 96 2.49 -7.90 0.93
CA TYR A 96 3.05 -9.05 1.64
C TYR A 96 2.69 -10.35 0.93
N SER A 97 3.31 -10.59 -0.24
CA SER A 97 3.11 -11.81 -1.01
C SER A 97 3.98 -12.96 -0.49
N SER A 98 3.40 -13.87 0.30
CA SER A 98 4.10 -15.06 0.78
C SER A 98 4.64 -15.94 -0.35
N ALA A 99 3.93 -16.05 -1.47
CA ALA A 99 4.36 -16.83 -2.63
C ALA A 99 5.60 -16.21 -3.31
N LEU A 100 5.67 -14.89 -3.41
CA LEU A 100 6.84 -14.19 -3.95
C LEU A 100 8.03 -14.37 -3.00
N LEU A 101 7.82 -14.18 -1.70
CA LEU A 101 8.88 -14.33 -0.71
C LEU A 101 9.43 -15.76 -0.71
N GLN A 102 8.59 -16.79 -0.67
CA GLN A 102 9.03 -18.19 -0.70
C GLN A 102 9.85 -18.52 -1.95
N LYS A 103 9.45 -17.97 -3.10
CA LYS A 103 10.22 -18.10 -4.34
C LYS A 103 11.62 -17.49 -4.18
N LYS A 104 11.71 -16.25 -3.67
CA LYS A 104 12.99 -15.55 -3.45
C LYS A 104 13.88 -16.24 -2.44
N LEU A 105 13.32 -16.72 -1.33
CA LEU A 105 14.06 -17.49 -0.33
C LEU A 105 14.62 -18.78 -0.92
N LYS A 106 13.84 -19.50 -1.74
CA LYS A 106 14.31 -20.70 -2.42
C LYS A 106 15.45 -20.41 -3.40
N GLU A 107 15.35 -19.32 -4.17
CA GLU A 107 16.41 -18.87 -5.08
C GLU A 107 17.74 -18.59 -4.35
N GLN A 108 17.67 -18.19 -3.08
CA GLN A 108 18.83 -17.90 -2.24
C GLN A 108 19.19 -19.04 -1.27
N ASN A 109 18.57 -20.22 -1.40
CA ASN A 109 18.75 -21.37 -0.50
C ASN A 109 18.50 -21.06 0.99
N VAL A 110 17.63 -20.10 1.30
CA VAL A 110 17.26 -19.75 2.68
C VAL A 110 16.09 -20.61 3.14
N ALA A 111 16.30 -21.43 4.16
CA ALA A 111 15.24 -22.20 4.81
C ALA A 111 14.60 -21.38 5.94
N ALA A 112 13.46 -20.74 5.67
CA ALA A 112 12.72 -20.00 6.69
C ALA A 112 12.03 -20.96 7.69
N ALA A 113 12.20 -20.69 8.98
CA ALA A 113 11.45 -21.28 10.09
C ALA A 113 10.24 -20.43 10.45
N GLU A 114 10.43 -19.11 10.55
CA GLU A 114 9.37 -18.16 10.87
C GLU A 114 9.42 -16.94 9.94
N MET A 115 8.24 -16.39 9.63
CA MET A 115 8.11 -15.20 8.80
C MET A 115 7.07 -14.28 9.45
N SER A 116 7.45 -13.02 9.65
CA SER A 116 6.60 -12.00 10.25
C SER A 116 6.59 -10.74 9.40
N ARG A 117 5.45 -10.04 9.38
CA ARG A 117 5.27 -8.80 8.62
C ARG A 117 5.57 -7.62 9.52
N LEU A 118 6.42 -6.71 9.06
CA LEU A 118 6.74 -5.47 9.77
C LEU A 118 6.46 -4.28 8.87
N TYR A 119 5.63 -3.36 9.35
CA TYR A 119 5.20 -2.18 8.60
C TYR A 119 5.44 -0.92 9.42
N ALA A 120 6.36 -0.07 8.97
CA ALA A 120 6.61 1.24 9.57
C ALA A 120 6.06 2.38 8.68
N SER A 121 6.24 2.26 7.37
CA SER A 121 5.70 3.18 6.37
C SER A 121 5.58 2.46 5.02
N PRO A 122 4.95 3.08 4.01
CA PRO A 122 4.93 2.53 2.66
C PRO A 122 6.32 2.24 2.07
N ALA A 123 7.33 3.06 2.39
CA ALA A 123 8.72 2.83 1.97
C ALA A 123 9.43 1.79 2.87
N ALA A 124 9.13 1.81 4.17
CA ALA A 124 9.71 0.89 5.16
C ALA A 124 8.73 -0.24 5.54
N ALA A 125 8.46 -1.13 4.59
CA ALA A 125 7.66 -2.33 4.76
C ALA A 125 8.52 -3.56 4.45
N VAL A 126 8.70 -4.45 5.44
CA VAL A 126 9.62 -5.59 5.33
C VAL A 126 9.02 -6.86 5.91
N TRP A 127 9.51 -8.00 5.43
CA TRP A 127 9.43 -9.27 6.13
C TRP A 127 10.61 -9.40 7.09
N ARG A 128 10.35 -9.84 8.33
CA ARG A 128 11.39 -10.37 9.21
C ARG A 128 11.29 -11.88 9.23
N ILE A 129 12.42 -12.52 8.95
CA ILE A 129 12.53 -13.94 8.66
C ILE A 129 13.51 -14.53 9.65
N VAL A 130 13.12 -15.60 10.33
CA VAL A 130 14.04 -16.39 11.15
C VAL A 130 14.34 -17.66 10.35
N SER A 131 15.60 -17.87 9.99
CA SER A 131 16.03 -19.09 9.30
C SER A 131 16.02 -20.29 10.24
N ARG A 132 16.08 -21.51 9.70
CA ARG A 132 16.24 -22.73 10.52
C ARG A 132 17.54 -22.74 11.32
N ASP A 133 18.57 -22.05 10.83
CA ASP A 133 19.85 -21.85 11.50
C ASP A 133 19.81 -20.71 12.53
N ARG A 134 18.61 -20.17 12.80
CA ARG A 134 18.32 -19.07 13.73
C ARG A 134 18.93 -17.72 13.35
N GLU A 135 19.33 -17.56 12.10
CA GLU A 135 19.70 -16.25 11.58
C GLU A 135 18.46 -15.40 11.33
N VAL A 136 18.56 -14.10 11.63
CA VAL A 136 17.50 -13.14 11.36
C VAL A 136 17.82 -12.41 10.06
N LEU A 137 16.93 -12.54 9.09
CA LEU A 137 17.02 -11.91 7.79
C LEU A 137 15.84 -10.97 7.60
N TYR A 138 16.05 -9.96 6.76
CA TYR A 138 15.03 -9.02 6.36
C TYR A 138 14.83 -9.10 4.86
N ALA A 139 13.59 -9.01 4.40
CA ALA A 139 13.28 -8.90 2.99
C ALA A 139 12.35 -7.72 2.72
N ASP A 140 12.54 -7.02 1.59
CA ASP A 140 11.57 -6.03 1.13
C ASP A 140 10.19 -6.69 0.99
N ALA A 141 9.15 -6.06 1.52
CA ALA A 141 7.81 -6.65 1.47
C ALA A 141 7.35 -6.83 0.02
N TRP A 142 7.58 -5.81 -0.82
CA TRP A 142 7.04 -5.72 -2.17
C TRP A 142 7.78 -6.59 -3.19
N THR A 143 9.11 -6.64 -3.15
CA THR A 143 9.94 -7.39 -4.10
C THR A 143 10.37 -8.76 -3.57
N GLY A 144 10.39 -8.94 -2.25
CA GLY A 144 10.91 -10.14 -1.58
C GLY A 144 12.43 -10.25 -1.61
N GLU A 145 13.15 -9.20 -2.02
CA GLU A 145 14.61 -9.13 -2.00
C GLU A 145 15.14 -9.13 -0.57
N ILE A 146 16.16 -9.94 -0.26
CA ILE A 146 16.84 -9.92 1.04
C ILE A 146 17.66 -8.64 1.17
N LEU A 147 17.44 -7.92 2.26
CA LEU A 147 18.05 -6.64 2.57
C LEU A 147 19.20 -6.81 3.56
N PRO A 148 20.27 -5.99 3.48
CA PRO A 148 21.40 -6.01 4.41
C PRO A 148 21.06 -5.31 5.74
N LEU A 149 20.02 -5.78 6.43
CA LEU A 149 19.48 -5.18 7.64
C LEU A 149 19.62 -6.09 8.86
N SER A 150 19.76 -5.46 10.02
CA SER A 150 19.67 -6.08 11.34
C SER A 150 18.46 -5.56 12.13
N ASP A 151 18.11 -6.23 13.23
CA ASP A 151 17.09 -5.76 14.18
C ASP A 151 17.40 -4.33 14.68
N GLY A 152 18.69 -3.99 14.84
CA GLY A 152 19.13 -2.66 15.24
C GLY A 152 18.86 -1.58 14.17
N ASP A 153 19.00 -1.92 12.89
CA ASP A 153 18.70 -1.00 11.79
C ASP A 153 17.19 -0.73 11.68
N TRP A 154 16.37 -1.78 11.84
CA TRP A 154 14.92 -1.65 11.89
C TRP A 154 14.46 -0.78 13.06
N ALA A 155 15.01 -1.00 14.26
CA ALA A 155 14.69 -0.19 15.44
C ALA A 155 15.09 1.28 15.27
N LYS A 156 16.24 1.57 14.63
CA LYS A 156 16.65 2.94 14.31
C LYS A 156 15.70 3.59 13.30
N GLN A 157 15.25 2.86 12.28
CA GLN A 157 14.28 3.38 11.31
C GLN A 157 12.96 3.76 11.98
N LEU A 158 12.43 2.91 12.88
CA LEU A 158 11.20 3.22 13.64
C LEU A 158 11.35 4.50 14.45
N LYS A 159 12.50 4.69 15.11
CA LYS A 159 12.80 5.91 15.86
C LYS A 159 12.88 7.13 14.96
N ALA A 160 13.59 7.04 13.83
CA ALA A 160 13.73 8.13 12.87
C ALA A 160 12.36 8.63 12.36
N LEU A 161 11.49 7.70 11.98
CA LEU A 161 10.13 7.99 11.51
C LEU A 161 9.22 8.54 12.62
N SER A 162 9.48 8.23 13.89
CA SER A 162 8.74 8.77 15.03
C SER A 162 9.27 10.15 15.46
N SER A 163 10.57 10.42 15.25
CA SER A 163 11.21 11.70 15.60
C SER A 163 11.02 12.80 14.56
N SER A 164 10.71 12.46 13.30
CA SER A 164 10.29 13.44 12.30
C SER A 164 8.97 14.13 12.62
N ASP A 165 8.20 13.61 13.58
CA ASP A 165 7.03 14.27 14.17
C ASP A 165 7.40 15.26 15.30
N ALA A 166 8.65 15.28 15.80
CA ALA A 166 9.06 16.05 16.98
C ALA A 166 9.91 17.31 16.68
N SER A 167 10.35 17.53 15.44
CA SER A 167 11.12 18.73 15.05
C SER A 167 10.25 19.90 14.56
N ALA A 168 8.92 19.80 14.69
CA ALA A 168 8.02 20.93 14.61
C ALA A 168 7.86 21.54 16.01
N SER A 169 8.61 22.62 16.27
CA SER A 169 8.41 23.68 17.27
C SER A 169 7.54 23.38 18.49
N GLU A 170 8.10 23.58 19.69
CA GLU A 170 7.38 23.74 20.96
C GLU A 170 6.38 24.91 20.92
N ASN A 171 5.25 24.72 20.26
CA ASN A 171 3.98 25.36 20.57
C ASN A 171 2.88 24.70 19.74
N GLU A 172 1.92 24.12 20.47
CA GLU A 172 0.65 23.53 20.00
C GLU A 172 0.66 22.15 19.31
N LYS A 173 -0.02 21.22 19.99
CA LYS A 173 -0.67 20.00 19.49
C LYS A 173 0.23 18.88 18.94
N LYS A 174 0.57 17.99 19.87
CA LYS A 174 0.91 16.56 19.69
C LYS A 174 0.20 15.95 18.47
N THR A 175 0.86 15.96 17.32
CA THR A 175 0.36 15.40 16.07
C THR A 175 0.86 13.98 15.96
N THR A 176 0.04 13.03 16.41
CA THR A 176 0.16 11.63 16.02
C THR A 176 -0.28 11.51 14.56
N LEU A 177 0.63 11.37 13.58
CA LEU A 177 0.39 10.92 12.19
C LEU A 177 -1.03 11.19 11.64
N ALA A 178 -1.53 12.41 11.87
CA ALA A 178 -2.90 12.76 11.58
C ALA A 178 -2.90 13.34 10.17
N LEU A 179 -3.05 12.44 9.20
CA LEU A 179 -3.48 12.81 7.85
C LEU A 179 -4.57 13.88 7.96
N SER A 180 -4.34 15.01 7.29
CA SER A 180 -5.11 16.25 7.30
C SER A 180 -6.55 16.13 7.80
N SER A 181 -6.89 16.97 8.77
CA SER A 181 -8.25 17.27 9.21
C SER A 181 -9.01 17.99 8.08
N SER A 182 -9.55 17.20 7.15
CA SER A 182 -10.71 17.63 6.37
C SER A 182 -11.93 17.48 7.27
N SER A 183 -12.45 18.59 7.80
CA SER A 183 -13.78 18.64 8.40
C SER A 183 -14.78 18.09 7.38
N ALA A 184 -15.40 16.96 7.67
CA ALA A 184 -16.44 16.42 6.82
C ALA A 184 -17.54 15.78 7.65
N VAL A 185 -18.74 16.32 7.43
CA VAL A 185 -19.98 15.54 7.28
C VAL A 185 -19.63 14.16 6.69
N PRO A 186 -20.14 13.05 7.25
CA PRO A 186 -19.76 11.71 6.80
C PRO A 186 -20.03 11.57 5.29
N PRO A 187 -19.00 11.31 4.45
CA PRO A 187 -19.21 11.15 3.03
C PRO A 187 -20.01 9.87 2.80
N THR A 188 -21.17 9.98 2.16
CA THR A 188 -22.08 8.84 1.94
C THR A 188 -21.60 7.87 0.85
N LYS A 189 -20.41 8.07 0.28
CA LYS A 189 -19.65 7.13 -0.58
C LYS A 189 -18.23 7.65 -0.79
N THR A 190 -17.24 6.92 -0.29
CA THR A 190 -15.82 7.20 -0.57
C THR A 190 -15.42 6.52 -1.87
N ALA A 191 -14.88 7.28 -2.83
CA ALA A 191 -14.48 6.76 -4.14
C ALA A 191 -13.29 7.52 -4.71
N VAL A 192 -12.66 6.97 -5.75
CA VAL A 192 -11.68 7.69 -6.56
C VAL A 192 -12.44 8.69 -7.45
N ALA A 193 -12.24 9.99 -7.19
CA ALA A 193 -12.87 11.09 -7.93
C ALA A 193 -12.11 11.39 -9.24
N TYR A 194 -10.80 11.17 -9.25
CA TYR A 194 -9.96 11.37 -10.42
C TYR A 194 -8.86 10.31 -10.47
N ALA A 195 -8.60 9.78 -11.66
CA ALA A 195 -7.51 8.84 -11.91
C ALA A 195 -6.79 9.19 -13.21
N ARG A 196 -5.47 9.21 -13.17
CA ARG A 196 -4.60 9.28 -14.36
C ARG A 196 -3.53 8.22 -14.24
N THR A 197 -3.41 7.39 -15.26
CA THR A 197 -2.27 6.48 -15.44
C THR A 197 -1.36 7.08 -16.50
N LEU A 198 -0.06 7.09 -16.24
CA LEU A 198 0.96 7.54 -17.17
C LEU A 198 1.70 6.34 -17.73
N ARG A 199 2.34 6.52 -18.89
CA ARG A 199 3.31 5.54 -19.38
C ARG A 199 4.47 5.50 -18.40
N SER A 200 4.82 4.29 -17.98
CA SER A 200 5.97 4.08 -17.11
C SER A 200 7.20 3.68 -17.91
N SER A 201 8.36 4.01 -17.37
CA SER A 201 9.67 3.67 -17.89
C SER A 201 10.63 3.45 -16.72
N ASP A 202 11.56 2.52 -16.86
CA ASP A 202 12.43 2.09 -15.78
C ASP A 202 13.27 3.27 -15.24
N PRO A 203 13.12 3.67 -13.96
CA PRO A 203 13.95 4.72 -13.37
C PRO A 203 15.43 4.30 -13.22
N MET A 204 15.73 3.00 -13.16
CA MET A 204 17.10 2.49 -13.11
C MET A 204 17.85 2.68 -14.44
N GLN A 205 17.14 2.75 -15.57
CA GLN A 205 17.77 3.05 -16.86
C GLN A 205 18.02 4.55 -17.07
N ARG A 206 17.20 5.42 -16.46
CA ARG A 206 17.35 6.89 -16.59
C ARG A 206 18.33 7.49 -15.60
N LEU A 207 18.41 6.92 -14.40
CA LEU A 207 19.27 7.39 -13.32
C LEU A 207 19.03 8.87 -12.97
N SER A 208 17.82 9.41 -13.17
CA SER A 208 17.50 10.81 -12.83
C SER A 208 17.78 11.14 -11.37
N TRP A 209 17.60 10.15 -10.47
CA TRP A 209 17.90 10.26 -9.05
C TRP A 209 19.39 10.46 -8.74
N LEU A 210 20.27 10.01 -9.64
CA LEU A 210 21.72 10.12 -9.51
C LEU A 210 22.27 11.33 -10.27
N LEU A 211 21.71 11.62 -11.44
CA LEU A 211 22.23 12.62 -12.38
C LEU A 211 21.61 14.02 -12.21
N SER A 212 20.47 14.12 -11.54
CA SER A 212 19.72 15.38 -11.39
C SER A 212 19.54 15.76 -9.93
N LYS A 213 19.37 17.07 -9.69
CA LYS A 213 18.95 17.56 -8.38
C LYS A 213 17.48 17.16 -8.13
N PRO A 214 17.13 16.78 -6.89
CA PRO A 214 15.74 16.56 -6.53
C PRO A 214 14.93 17.85 -6.72
N ILE A 215 13.63 17.71 -6.93
CA ILE A 215 12.71 18.84 -6.97
C ILE A 215 12.79 19.57 -5.63
N GLY A 216 13.17 20.85 -5.65
CA GLY A 216 13.28 21.67 -4.44
C GLY A 216 11.93 21.92 -3.79
N SER A 217 11.85 21.71 -2.46
CA SER A 217 10.67 21.93 -1.62
C SER A 217 9.34 21.47 -2.24
N PRO A 218 9.22 20.19 -2.65
CA PRO A 218 7.98 19.71 -3.25
C PRO A 218 6.86 19.64 -2.21
N THR A 219 5.64 19.96 -2.63
CA THR A 219 4.43 19.76 -1.82
C THR A 219 3.56 18.70 -2.47
N PRO A 220 2.67 18.02 -1.72
CA PRO A 220 1.71 17.09 -2.32
C PRO A 220 0.91 17.73 -3.46
N GLY A 221 0.57 19.03 -3.34
CA GLY A 221 -0.12 19.79 -4.37
C GLY A 221 0.71 20.05 -5.63
N SER A 222 2.00 20.38 -5.49
CA SER A 222 2.89 20.60 -6.64
C SER A 222 3.17 19.29 -7.39
N LEU A 223 3.43 18.20 -6.66
CA LEU A 223 3.61 16.87 -7.25
C LEU A 223 2.33 16.37 -7.94
N SER A 224 1.17 16.55 -7.30
CA SER A 224 -0.13 16.24 -7.90
C SER A 224 -0.32 17.00 -9.21
N SER A 225 0.06 18.28 -9.27
CA SER A 225 -0.07 19.10 -10.48
C SER A 225 0.84 18.61 -11.61
N ILE A 226 2.06 18.17 -11.30
CA ILE A 226 2.98 17.58 -12.29
C ILE A 226 2.40 16.28 -12.85
N LEU A 227 1.99 15.35 -11.98
CA LEU A 227 1.38 14.09 -12.41
C LEU A 227 0.08 14.31 -13.17
N LYS A 228 -0.75 15.27 -12.73
CA LYS A 228 -1.97 15.68 -13.44
C LYS A 228 -1.65 16.27 -14.81
N SER A 229 -0.54 16.97 -15.00
CA SER A 229 -0.10 17.48 -16.31
C SER A 229 0.42 16.40 -17.26
N GLY A 230 0.58 15.15 -16.80
CA GLY A 230 0.96 14.03 -17.66
C GLY A 230 2.44 13.67 -17.60
N ARG A 231 3.18 14.26 -16.67
CA ARG A 231 4.61 14.06 -16.51
C ARG A 231 4.84 13.06 -15.36
N PRO A 232 5.43 11.88 -15.61
CA PRO A 232 5.83 10.97 -14.55
C PRO A 232 7.00 11.59 -13.76
N LEU A 233 7.22 11.06 -12.56
CA LEU A 233 8.32 11.49 -11.69
C LEU A 233 9.11 10.26 -11.25
N ASP A 234 10.42 10.40 -11.19
CA ASP A 234 11.26 9.40 -10.52
C ASP A 234 11.28 9.69 -9.03
N TYR A 235 11.38 8.64 -8.24
CA TYR A 235 11.35 8.68 -6.80
C TYR A 235 12.50 7.84 -6.24
N ALA A 236 13.26 8.41 -5.31
CA ALA A 236 14.30 7.70 -4.60
C ALA A 236 14.14 7.88 -3.09
N SER A 237 14.30 6.79 -2.35
CA SER A 237 14.22 6.76 -0.89
C SER A 237 15.44 6.03 -0.35
N GLU A 238 16.22 6.74 0.47
CA GLU A 238 17.32 6.14 1.24
C GLU A 238 16.79 5.75 2.62
N LEU A 239 16.79 4.45 2.89
CA LEU A 239 16.24 3.87 4.11
C LEU A 239 17.33 3.27 4.97
N TYR A 240 17.04 3.09 6.25
CA TYR A 240 17.89 2.37 7.20
C TYR A 240 19.31 2.94 7.32
N GLY A 241 19.42 4.27 7.33
CA GLY A 241 20.71 4.95 7.38
C GLY A 241 21.54 4.79 6.10
N GLY A 242 20.90 4.71 4.94
CA GLY A 242 21.55 4.61 3.63
C GLY A 242 21.93 3.19 3.20
N LYS A 243 21.54 2.16 3.97
CA LYS A 243 21.82 0.75 3.64
C LYS A 243 20.97 0.22 2.49
N VAL A 244 19.82 0.84 2.25
CA VAL A 244 18.90 0.45 1.19
C VAL A 244 18.48 1.70 0.44
N LEU A 245 18.66 1.66 -0.89
CA LEU A 245 18.13 2.65 -1.80
C LEU A 245 16.98 2.02 -2.59
N GLN A 246 15.78 2.57 -2.42
CA GLN A 246 14.63 2.22 -3.24
C GLN A 246 14.44 3.26 -4.34
N VAL A 247 14.38 2.80 -5.59
CA VAL A 247 14.15 3.66 -6.75
C VAL A 247 12.89 3.19 -7.48
N TRP A 248 11.90 4.07 -7.56
CA TRP A 248 10.62 3.80 -8.21
C TRP A 248 10.24 4.94 -9.16
N GLN A 249 9.20 4.72 -9.95
CA GLN A 249 8.57 5.78 -10.72
C GLN A 249 7.15 6.02 -10.25
N ALA A 250 6.82 7.27 -9.95
CA ALA A 250 5.44 7.73 -9.81
C ALA A 250 4.83 7.92 -11.22
N ALA A 251 4.10 6.92 -11.68
CA ALA A 251 3.51 6.82 -13.02
C ALA A 251 1.97 6.91 -13.02
N GLY A 252 1.40 7.65 -12.07
CA GLY A 252 -0.03 7.90 -12.02
C GLY A 252 -0.46 8.68 -10.79
N LEU A 253 -1.71 9.15 -10.82
CA LEU A 253 -2.32 9.94 -9.75
C LEU A 253 -3.77 9.49 -9.56
N HIS A 254 -4.13 9.12 -8.34
CA HIS A 254 -5.51 8.98 -7.90
C HIS A 254 -5.83 10.08 -6.88
N ARG A 255 -6.93 10.80 -7.07
CA ARG A 255 -7.48 11.72 -6.08
C ARG A 255 -8.82 11.20 -5.61
N TRP A 256 -8.96 11.00 -4.31
CA TRP A 256 -10.16 10.47 -3.70
C TRP A 256 -11.17 11.59 -3.43
N THR A 257 -12.45 11.25 -3.25
CA THR A 257 -13.51 12.22 -2.90
C THR A 257 -13.25 12.93 -1.57
N THR A 258 -12.40 12.36 -0.71
CA THR A 258 -11.90 12.99 0.52
C THR A 258 -10.87 14.10 0.28
N GLY A 259 -10.41 14.28 -0.97
CA GLY A 259 -9.34 15.21 -1.34
C GLY A 259 -7.94 14.60 -1.33
N GLN A 260 -7.75 13.44 -0.68
CA GLN A 260 -6.46 12.78 -0.57
C GLN A 260 -5.91 12.36 -1.95
N ALA A 261 -4.63 12.68 -2.19
CA ALA A 261 -3.93 12.34 -3.41
C ALA A 261 -2.96 11.16 -3.18
N TYR A 262 -2.99 10.20 -4.10
CA TYR A 262 -2.12 9.03 -4.11
C TYR A 262 -1.37 8.97 -5.43
N ALA A 263 -0.05 8.84 -5.39
CA ALA A 263 0.74 8.51 -6.56
C ALA A 263 0.75 7.00 -6.79
N SER A 264 0.66 6.58 -8.05
CA SER A 264 0.87 5.18 -8.44
C SER A 264 2.36 4.95 -8.63
N PHE A 265 2.97 4.18 -7.75
CA PHE A 265 4.35 3.74 -7.86
C PHE A 265 4.44 2.42 -8.62
N VAL A 266 5.44 2.35 -9.49
CA VAL A 266 5.82 1.17 -10.25
C VAL A 266 7.32 0.94 -10.13
N ASN A 267 7.70 -0.33 -10.16
CA ASN A 267 9.08 -0.81 -10.21
C ASN A 267 9.14 -1.86 -11.36
N THR A 268 10.28 -2.00 -12.02
CA THR A 268 10.52 -3.06 -13.03
C THR A 268 10.48 -4.46 -12.44
N GLU A 269 10.75 -4.62 -11.15
CA GLU A 269 10.72 -5.92 -10.47
C GLU A 269 9.30 -6.41 -10.12
N SER A 270 8.28 -5.55 -10.20
CA SER A 270 6.91 -5.89 -9.83
C SER A 270 5.89 -5.37 -10.84
N ALA A 271 5.08 -6.28 -11.38
CA ALA A 271 3.95 -5.91 -12.23
C ALA A 271 2.78 -5.25 -11.45
N ALA A 272 2.84 -5.25 -10.11
CA ALA A 272 1.81 -4.65 -9.27
C ALA A 272 2.01 -3.14 -9.14
N LYS A 273 0.90 -2.40 -9.03
CA LYS A 273 0.91 -0.96 -8.76
C LYS A 273 0.61 -0.71 -7.29
N ARG A 274 1.44 0.10 -6.65
CA ARG A 274 1.21 0.59 -5.28
C ARG A 274 0.75 2.03 -5.33
N TYR A 275 -0.28 2.35 -4.57
CA TYR A 275 -0.81 3.69 -4.44
C TYR A 275 -0.50 4.18 -3.03
N ILE A 276 0.39 5.15 -2.96
CA ILE A 276 0.91 5.71 -1.71
C ILE A 276 0.56 7.20 -1.70
N THR A 277 0.19 7.75 -0.55
CA THR A 277 -0.08 9.19 -0.45
C THR A 277 1.17 9.99 -0.80
N LEU A 278 1.00 11.14 -1.46
CA LEU A 278 2.14 12.00 -1.78
C LEU A 278 2.80 12.54 -0.51
N GLU A 279 2.03 12.74 0.55
CA GLU A 279 2.51 13.10 1.88
C GLU A 279 3.48 12.03 2.43
N GLN A 280 3.07 10.76 2.46
CA GLN A 280 3.94 9.69 2.97
C GLN A 280 5.17 9.46 2.11
N ALA A 281 5.06 9.57 0.79
CA ALA A 281 6.20 9.44 -0.10
C ALA A 281 7.24 10.55 0.15
N LEU A 282 6.79 11.79 0.38
CA LEU A 282 7.64 12.95 0.69
C LEU A 282 8.36 12.83 2.04
N LEU A 283 7.77 12.14 3.03
CA LEU A 283 8.43 11.90 4.31
C LEU A 283 9.62 10.95 4.22
N ALA A 284 9.63 10.05 3.24
CA ALA A 284 10.62 8.99 3.13
C ALA A 284 11.62 9.17 1.99
N GLY A 285 11.42 10.14 1.09
CA GLY A 285 12.29 10.24 -0.08
C GLY A 285 12.07 11.50 -0.92
N HIS A 286 12.74 11.50 -2.07
CA HIS A 286 12.84 12.64 -2.96
C HIS A 286 12.26 12.32 -4.33
N PHE A 287 11.72 13.36 -4.98
CA PHE A 287 11.18 13.26 -6.34
C PHE A 287 12.09 13.99 -7.33
N TYR A 288 12.19 13.43 -8.52
CA TYR A 288 13.05 13.90 -9.61
C TYR A 288 12.23 14.02 -10.89
N ARG A 289 12.60 15.00 -11.72
CA ARG A 289 11.99 15.15 -13.05
C ARG A 289 12.53 14.08 -14.00
N VAL A 290 11.67 13.69 -14.93
CA VAL A 290 11.94 12.77 -16.04
C VAL A 290 11.92 13.53 -17.34
#